data_AF-D2B5P9-F1
#
_entry.id   AF-D2B5P9-F1
#
_cell.length_a   1.000
_cell.length_b   1.000
_cell.length_c   1.000
_cell.angle_alpha   90.00
_cell.angle_beta   90.00
_cell.angle_gamma   90.00
#
_symmetry.space_group_name_H-M   'P 1'
#
loop_
_entity.id
_entity.type
_entity.pdbx_description
1 polymer ?
#
loop_
_entity_poly.entity_id
_entity_poly.type
_entity_poly.pdbx_seq_one_letter_code
_entity_poly.pdbx_strand_id
1 'polypeptide(L)'
;MATGLALTTATTAAAATARSAGTGHLSIIGGRAVTEPYSFMVSFRLRGLPGHHCGGSLIAPDWVVTAAHCKGLMKPGRTQVRVGSLDRGEGGALTSVKRVITHPGPDGRGRSGQFEDDIALVQLDRQVDLEPIRIADAPGRVGEPSRVIGWGMACEDKNDPTCKNGPRRLQELDTVRVPDNRCVSLNRGSELCTGEQHGRAASACNGDSGGPQIRRVGGRWELIGATSRDGDDVEDRMDGGAGCSTNPKGEPGVGIWTDVTHYRSWITDTVGEQVPDE
;
A
#
# COMPACT_ATOMS: atom_id res chain seq x y z
N MET A 1 75.92 -4.95 36.14
CA MET A 1 74.56 -4.51 36.50
C MET A 1 73.85 -4.11 35.22
N ALA A 2 72.85 -4.88 34.79
CA ALA A 2 71.95 -4.51 33.69
C ALA A 2 70.61 -5.18 33.96
N THR A 3 69.66 -4.37 34.41
CA THR A 3 68.26 -4.72 34.67
C THR A 3 67.50 -4.82 33.35
N GLY A 4 67.01 -6.02 33.02
CA GLY A 4 66.04 -6.24 31.94
C GLY A 4 64.62 -6.26 32.49
N LEU A 5 63.81 -5.27 32.13
CA LEU A 5 62.38 -5.18 32.47
C LEU A 5 61.57 -6.03 31.47
N ALA A 6 60.83 -7.03 31.95
CA ALA A 6 59.86 -7.75 31.14
C ALA A 6 58.52 -6.99 31.15
N LEU A 7 58.06 -6.53 29.99
CA LEU A 7 56.74 -5.92 29.80
C LEU A 7 55.72 -7.03 29.51
N THR A 8 54.78 -7.26 30.42
CA THR A 8 53.58 -8.07 30.16
C THR A 8 52.53 -7.20 29.47
N THR A 9 52.18 -7.52 28.23
CA THR A 9 51.09 -6.85 27.50
C THR A 9 49.74 -7.43 27.94
N ALA A 10 48.94 -6.63 28.64
CA ALA A 10 47.55 -6.95 28.93
C ALA A 10 46.69 -6.59 27.70
N THR A 11 46.10 -7.59 27.05
CA THR A 11 45.12 -7.41 25.99
C THR A 11 43.76 -7.06 26.61
N THR A 12 43.40 -5.77 26.55
CA THR A 12 42.03 -5.34 26.87
C THR A 12 41.12 -5.66 25.68
N ALA A 13 40.23 -6.65 25.86
CA ALA A 13 39.16 -6.91 24.92
C ALA A 13 38.20 -5.71 24.90
N ALA A 14 38.14 -5.01 23.77
CA ALA A 14 37.17 -3.95 23.56
C ALA A 14 35.77 -4.58 23.45
N ALA A 15 34.95 -4.39 24.49
CA ALA A 15 33.54 -4.75 24.45
C ALA A 15 32.85 -3.87 23.39
N ALA A 16 32.47 -4.47 22.27
CA ALA A 16 31.64 -3.82 21.28
C ALA A 16 30.27 -3.52 21.92
N THR A 17 29.99 -2.25 22.14
CA THR A 17 28.66 -1.79 22.54
C THR A 17 27.68 -2.07 21.40
N ALA A 18 26.79 -3.03 21.61
CA ALA A 18 25.68 -3.29 20.72
C ALA A 18 24.84 -2.00 20.64
N ARG A 19 24.85 -1.39 19.45
CA ARG A 19 24.04 -0.20 19.15
C ARG A 19 22.59 -0.68 19.17
N SER A 20 21.83 -0.23 20.17
CA SER A 20 20.38 -0.40 20.23
C SER A 20 19.79 -0.03 18.88
N ALA A 21 19.17 -1.01 18.20
CA ALA A 21 18.37 -0.76 17.03
C ALA A 21 17.18 0.08 17.49
N GLY A 22 17.21 1.37 17.21
CA GLY A 22 16.07 2.24 17.44
C GLY A 22 14.83 1.59 16.84
N THR A 23 13.75 1.54 17.62
CA THR A 23 12.42 1.12 17.18
C THR A 23 12.02 1.97 15.99
N GLY A 24 12.33 1.48 14.78
CA GLY A 24 11.96 2.14 13.54
C GLY A 24 10.44 2.22 13.50
N HIS A 25 9.91 3.43 13.43
CA HIS A 25 8.49 3.67 13.27
C HIS A 25 8.02 2.95 12.00
N LEU A 26 7.19 1.92 12.20
CA LEU A 26 6.65 1.04 11.17
C LEU A 26 5.53 1.79 10.46
N SER A 27 5.38 1.63 9.14
CA SER A 27 4.29 2.29 8.41
C SER A 27 3.48 1.33 7.58
N ILE A 28 2.26 1.73 7.23
CA ILE A 28 1.12 0.88 7.60
C ILE A 28 1.14 0.73 9.13
N ILE A 29 0.08 1.14 9.81
CA ILE A 29 0.08 1.15 11.28
C ILE A 29 0.32 -0.29 11.77
N GLY A 30 1.37 -0.50 12.56
CA GLY A 30 1.79 -1.82 13.06
C GLY A 30 2.36 -2.80 12.00
N GLY A 31 2.69 -2.30 10.81
CA GLY A 31 3.33 -3.05 9.71
C GLY A 31 4.82 -3.34 9.95
N ARG A 32 5.56 -3.70 8.91
CA ARG A 32 7.01 -3.94 8.98
C ARG A 32 7.70 -3.64 7.67
N ALA A 33 9.02 -3.46 7.70
CA ALA A 33 9.80 -3.32 6.49
C ALA A 33 9.58 -4.54 5.58
N VAL A 34 9.47 -4.27 4.28
CA VAL A 34 9.28 -5.32 3.28
C VAL A 34 10.39 -6.35 3.30
N THR A 35 10.02 -7.60 3.04
CA THR A 35 10.96 -8.74 3.02
C THR A 35 11.23 -9.26 1.61
N GLU A 36 10.49 -8.76 0.62
CA GLU A 36 10.54 -9.20 -0.76
C GLU A 36 10.61 -7.98 -1.71
N PRO A 37 11.22 -8.11 -2.90
CA PRO A 37 11.24 -7.04 -3.89
C PRO A 37 9.90 -6.97 -4.64
N TYR A 38 9.04 -6.00 -4.30
CA TYR A 38 7.76 -5.79 -4.99
C TYR A 38 7.91 -4.85 -6.21
N SER A 39 8.29 -5.42 -7.36
CA SER A 39 8.52 -4.69 -8.63
C SER A 39 7.31 -3.89 -9.12
N PHE A 40 6.11 -4.34 -8.76
CA PHE A 40 4.84 -3.74 -9.16
C PHE A 40 4.41 -2.56 -8.29
N MET A 41 5.10 -2.25 -7.19
CA MET A 41 4.69 -1.16 -6.31
C MET A 41 4.82 0.20 -6.99
N VAL A 42 3.74 0.99 -6.92
CA VAL A 42 3.70 2.33 -7.50
C VAL A 42 3.51 3.38 -6.41
N SER A 43 4.23 4.48 -6.55
CA SER A 43 4.12 5.69 -5.73
C SER A 43 3.76 6.88 -6.62
N PHE A 44 2.59 7.47 -6.38
CA PHE A 44 2.16 8.71 -7.02
C PHE A 44 2.61 9.93 -6.21
N ARG A 45 3.32 10.84 -6.88
CA ARG A 45 4.00 11.99 -6.26
C ARG A 45 3.65 13.26 -7.03
N LEU A 46 3.00 14.21 -6.38
CA LEU A 46 2.64 15.46 -7.03
C LEU A 46 3.85 16.41 -7.05
N ARG A 47 4.21 16.94 -8.21
CA ARG A 47 5.29 17.94 -8.32
C ARG A 47 4.92 19.17 -7.48
N GLY A 48 5.88 19.64 -6.68
CA GLY A 48 5.70 20.79 -5.79
C GLY A 48 5.08 20.47 -4.43
N LEU A 49 4.66 19.22 -4.19
CA LEU A 49 4.35 18.73 -2.85
C LEU A 49 5.41 17.71 -2.41
N PRO A 50 5.74 17.68 -1.11
CA PRO A 50 6.66 16.67 -0.60
C PRO A 50 6.02 15.28 -0.63
N GLY A 51 6.79 14.30 -1.10
CA GLY A 51 6.55 12.89 -0.74
C GLY A 51 5.67 12.08 -1.68
N HIS A 52 4.90 11.18 -1.06
CA HIS A 52 4.03 10.15 -1.62
C HIS A 52 2.60 10.46 -1.18
N HIS A 53 1.62 10.27 -2.06
CA HIS A 53 0.22 10.61 -1.77
C HIS A 53 -0.77 9.46 -1.98
N CYS A 54 -0.54 8.61 -2.99
CA CYS A 54 -1.30 7.39 -3.21
C CYS A 54 -0.37 6.29 -3.76
N GLY A 55 -0.75 5.05 -3.47
CA GLY A 55 -0.19 3.84 -4.04
C GLY A 55 -0.83 3.43 -5.36
N GLY A 56 -0.29 2.36 -5.93
CA GLY A 56 -0.82 1.68 -7.11
C GLY A 56 -0.08 0.38 -7.36
N SER A 57 -0.58 -0.38 -8.33
CA SER A 57 -0.02 -1.65 -8.78
C SER A 57 0.23 -1.63 -10.27
N LEU A 58 1.46 -1.84 -10.71
CA LEU A 58 1.78 -2.04 -12.12
C LEU A 58 1.17 -3.37 -12.58
N ILE A 59 0.24 -3.33 -13.53
CA ILE A 59 -0.47 -4.50 -14.06
C ILE A 59 -0.15 -4.79 -15.53
N ALA A 60 0.53 -3.86 -16.22
CA ALA A 60 1.16 -4.04 -17.53
C ALA A 60 2.35 -3.07 -17.64
N PRO A 61 3.24 -3.19 -18.64
CA PRO A 61 4.47 -2.38 -18.71
C PRO A 61 4.28 -0.85 -18.63
N ASP A 62 3.14 -0.32 -19.06
CA ASP A 62 2.77 1.10 -18.91
C ASP A 62 1.40 1.31 -18.25
N TRP A 63 0.86 0.33 -17.52
CA TRP A 63 -0.46 0.44 -16.89
C TRP A 63 -0.45 0.12 -15.40
N VAL A 64 -1.14 0.98 -14.65
CA VAL A 64 -1.25 0.90 -13.20
C VAL A 64 -2.72 0.89 -12.78
N VAL A 65 -3.08 -0.03 -11.88
CA VAL A 65 -4.34 0.01 -11.12
C VAL A 65 -4.13 0.80 -9.82
N THR A 66 -5.11 1.63 -9.47
CA THR A 66 -5.13 2.46 -8.26
C THR A 66 -6.57 2.82 -7.89
N ALA A 67 -6.77 3.60 -6.83
CA ALA A 67 -8.09 4.07 -6.40
C ALA A 67 -8.55 5.29 -7.23
N ALA A 68 -9.85 5.36 -7.55
CA ALA A 68 -10.42 6.47 -8.33
C ALA A 68 -10.39 7.79 -7.54
N HIS A 69 -10.55 7.76 -6.22
CA HIS A 69 -10.50 8.95 -5.39
C HIS A 69 -9.12 9.64 -5.42
N CYS A 70 -8.05 8.92 -5.80
CA CYS A 70 -6.71 9.47 -6.00
C CYS A 70 -6.56 10.27 -7.30
N LYS A 71 -7.54 10.26 -8.23
CA LYS A 71 -7.42 10.88 -9.57
C LYS A 71 -7.00 12.35 -9.55
N GLY A 72 -7.42 13.10 -8.53
CA GLY A 72 -7.07 14.52 -8.37
C GLY A 72 -5.56 14.77 -8.26
N LEU A 73 -4.81 13.75 -7.84
CA LEU A 73 -3.36 13.73 -7.67
C LEU A 73 -2.63 13.27 -8.94
N MET A 74 -3.33 12.78 -9.96
CA MET A 74 -2.77 12.11 -11.15
C MET A 74 -2.94 12.96 -12.40
N LYS A 75 -2.32 14.14 -12.39
CA LYS A 75 -2.34 15.09 -13.50
C LYS A 75 -1.16 14.85 -14.45
N PRO A 76 -1.38 14.67 -15.76
CA PRO A 76 -0.31 14.56 -16.75
C PRO A 76 0.69 15.72 -16.66
N GLY A 77 1.99 15.42 -16.73
CA GLY A 77 3.07 16.40 -16.63
C GLY A 77 3.27 17.06 -15.25
N ARG A 78 2.34 16.87 -14.31
CA ARG A 78 2.45 17.37 -12.92
C ARG A 78 2.66 16.26 -11.90
N THR A 79 2.42 15.01 -12.26
CA THR A 79 2.54 13.86 -11.38
C THR A 79 3.72 13.02 -11.80
N GLN A 80 4.64 12.82 -10.88
CA GLN A 80 5.73 11.89 -11.02
C GLN A 80 5.30 10.54 -10.45
N VAL A 81 5.55 9.47 -11.20
CA VAL A 81 5.22 8.11 -10.82
C VAL A 81 6.53 7.37 -10.63
N ARG A 82 6.74 6.79 -9.44
CA ARG A 82 7.87 5.89 -9.17
C ARG A 82 7.33 4.45 -9.11
N VAL A 83 7.95 3.55 -9.86
CA VAL A 83 7.53 2.14 -9.97
C VAL A 83 8.67 1.23 -9.54
N GLY A 84 8.35 0.17 -8.79
CA GLY A 84 9.28 -0.90 -8.42
C GLY A 84 10.43 -0.45 -7.53
N SER A 85 10.16 0.41 -6.55
CA SER A 85 11.16 0.82 -5.57
C SER A 85 10.77 0.41 -4.16
N LEU A 86 11.78 0.09 -3.34
CA LEU A 86 11.63 -0.10 -1.90
C LEU A 86 11.84 1.21 -1.12
N ASP A 87 12.24 2.29 -1.79
CA ASP A 87 12.40 3.63 -1.22
C ASP A 87 11.58 4.63 -2.04
N ARG A 88 10.68 5.38 -1.41
CA ARG A 88 9.82 6.32 -2.16
C ARG A 88 10.61 7.50 -2.79
N GLY A 89 11.83 7.75 -2.33
CA GLY A 89 12.69 8.86 -2.78
C GLY A 89 13.65 8.49 -3.91
N GLU A 90 14.11 7.24 -3.98
CA GLU A 90 15.15 6.77 -4.91
C GLU A 90 14.85 5.37 -5.48
N GLY A 91 15.66 4.87 -6.42
CA GLY A 91 15.50 3.53 -7.00
C GLY A 91 14.24 3.34 -7.87
N GLY A 92 14.14 2.19 -8.52
CA GLY A 92 13.03 1.89 -9.44
C GLY A 92 12.97 2.81 -10.67
N ALA A 93 11.89 2.70 -11.43
CA ALA A 93 11.65 3.50 -12.63
C ALA A 93 10.90 4.80 -12.28
N LEU A 94 11.35 5.92 -12.85
CA LEU A 94 10.70 7.22 -12.70
C LEU A 94 10.04 7.65 -14.01
N THR A 95 8.73 7.86 -14.00
CA THR A 95 7.88 8.14 -15.18
C THR A 95 6.82 9.19 -14.82
N SER A 96 5.91 9.51 -15.74
CA SER A 96 4.79 10.42 -15.51
C SER A 96 3.46 9.78 -15.94
N VAL A 97 2.37 10.46 -15.58
CA VAL A 97 1.02 10.07 -15.99
C VAL A 97 0.80 10.55 -17.43
N LYS A 98 0.35 9.66 -18.32
CA LYS A 98 -0.15 10.00 -19.66
C LYS A 98 -1.64 10.33 -19.62
N ARG A 99 -2.43 9.45 -19.01
CA ARG A 99 -3.87 9.61 -18.82
C ARG A 99 -4.37 8.77 -17.65
N VAL A 100 -5.56 9.12 -17.17
CA VAL A 100 -6.27 8.43 -16.09
C VAL A 100 -7.67 8.08 -16.58
N ILE A 101 -8.12 6.88 -16.28
CA ILE A 101 -9.44 6.37 -16.64
C ILE A 101 -10.07 5.83 -15.36
N THR A 102 -11.12 6.49 -14.89
CA THR A 102 -11.92 5.97 -13.76
C THR A 102 -12.96 5.00 -14.29
N HIS A 103 -13.30 3.99 -13.51
CA HIS A 103 -14.41 3.10 -13.87
C HIS A 103 -15.69 3.93 -14.09
N PRO A 104 -16.45 3.69 -15.18
CA PRO A 104 -17.59 4.53 -15.54
C PRO A 104 -18.85 4.24 -14.70
N GLY A 105 -18.80 3.21 -13.84
CA GLY A 105 -19.97 2.68 -13.16
C GLY A 105 -20.87 1.84 -14.07
N PRO A 106 -21.87 1.14 -13.53
CA PRO A 106 -22.71 0.21 -14.29
C PRO A 106 -23.66 0.88 -15.29
N ASP A 107 -23.98 2.17 -15.13
CA ASP A 107 -24.82 2.92 -16.06
C ASP A 107 -24.02 3.71 -17.11
N GLY A 108 -22.69 3.64 -17.06
CA GLY A 108 -21.79 4.33 -17.98
C GLY A 108 -21.75 5.86 -17.82
N ARG A 109 -22.42 6.42 -16.81
CA ARG A 109 -22.57 7.88 -16.64
C ARG A 109 -21.52 8.50 -15.72
N GLY A 110 -20.68 7.67 -15.09
CA GLY A 110 -19.81 8.08 -14.00
C GLY A 110 -20.62 8.28 -12.73
N ARG A 111 -20.17 7.69 -11.62
CA ARG A 111 -20.86 7.80 -10.33
C ARG A 111 -20.43 9.04 -9.54
N SER A 112 -21.34 9.54 -8.72
CA SER A 112 -21.17 10.75 -7.90
C SER A 112 -20.69 10.48 -6.47
N GLY A 113 -20.73 9.23 -6.00
CA GLY A 113 -20.18 8.86 -4.69
C GLY A 113 -18.65 8.85 -4.68
N GLN A 114 -18.04 9.36 -3.60
CA GLN A 114 -16.58 9.47 -3.47
C GLN A 114 -15.84 8.12 -3.58
N PHE A 115 -16.53 7.02 -3.21
CA PHE A 115 -15.95 5.68 -3.14
C PHE A 115 -16.77 4.61 -3.90
N GLU A 116 -17.75 5.01 -4.71
CA GLU A 116 -18.48 4.05 -5.54
C GLU A 116 -17.61 3.66 -6.75
N ASP A 117 -17.38 2.35 -6.93
CA ASP A 117 -16.47 1.83 -7.95
C ASP A 117 -15.10 2.53 -7.90
N ASP A 118 -14.50 2.57 -6.70
CA ASP A 118 -13.26 3.28 -6.40
C ASP A 118 -12.01 2.61 -7.01
N ILE A 119 -11.97 2.57 -8.33
CA ILE A 119 -10.88 2.02 -9.13
C ILE A 119 -10.61 2.89 -10.36
N ALA A 120 -9.34 3.08 -10.64
CA ALA A 120 -8.85 3.78 -11.82
C ALA A 120 -7.67 3.05 -12.44
N LEU A 121 -7.56 3.22 -13.75
CA LEU A 121 -6.40 2.84 -14.54
C LEU A 121 -5.61 4.10 -14.90
N VAL A 122 -4.31 4.05 -14.67
CA VAL A 122 -3.36 5.10 -15.06
C VAL A 122 -2.45 4.51 -16.13
N GLN A 123 -2.47 5.13 -17.31
CA GLN A 123 -1.45 4.85 -18.31
C GLN A 123 -0.24 5.75 -18.06
N LEU A 124 0.94 5.15 -18.03
CA LEU A 124 2.22 5.84 -17.88
C LEU A 124 2.64 6.49 -19.21
N ASP A 125 3.51 7.50 -19.15
CA ASP A 125 4.02 8.18 -20.34
C ASP A 125 4.99 7.34 -21.17
N ARG A 126 5.50 6.26 -20.58
CA ARG A 126 6.30 5.23 -21.24
C ARG A 126 6.23 3.91 -20.47
N GLN A 127 6.59 2.83 -21.15
CA GLN A 127 6.77 1.52 -20.53
C GLN A 127 7.96 1.55 -19.55
N VAL A 128 7.83 0.76 -18.48
CA VAL A 128 8.89 0.48 -17.52
C VAL A 128 9.32 -0.96 -17.65
N ASP A 129 10.63 -1.21 -17.54
CA ASP A 129 11.23 -2.55 -17.58
C ASP A 129 11.19 -3.18 -16.18
N LEU A 130 9.98 -3.47 -15.71
CA LEU A 130 9.68 -4.03 -14.39
C LEU A 130 8.54 -5.03 -14.53
N GLU A 131 8.62 -6.13 -13.78
CA GLU A 131 7.60 -7.18 -13.81
C GLU A 131 6.28 -6.66 -13.19
N PRO A 132 5.17 -6.65 -13.95
CA PRO A 132 3.85 -6.34 -13.43
C PRO A 132 3.30 -7.46 -12.53
N ILE A 133 2.37 -7.12 -11.62
CA ILE A 133 1.63 -8.12 -10.86
C ILE A 133 0.45 -8.63 -11.67
N ARG A 134 0.19 -9.95 -11.60
CA ARG A 134 -1.03 -10.52 -12.16
C ARG A 134 -2.22 -10.29 -11.23
N ILE A 135 -3.38 -10.04 -11.82
CA ILE A 135 -4.64 -9.99 -11.10
C ILE A 135 -5.10 -11.43 -10.84
N ALA A 136 -5.54 -11.73 -9.63
CA ALA A 136 -6.04 -13.06 -9.29
C ALA A 136 -7.42 -13.33 -9.91
N ASP A 137 -7.76 -14.60 -10.14
CA ASP A 137 -9.08 -14.98 -10.69
C ASP A 137 -10.25 -14.71 -9.73
N ALA A 138 -9.94 -14.65 -8.44
CA ALA A 138 -10.88 -14.38 -7.37
C ALA A 138 -10.15 -13.71 -6.20
N PRO A 139 -10.84 -13.03 -5.28
CA PRO A 139 -10.20 -12.32 -4.18
C PRO A 139 -9.77 -13.24 -3.03
N GLY A 140 -10.19 -14.52 -3.08
CA GLY A 140 -10.00 -15.48 -1.99
C GLY A 140 -11.19 -15.55 -1.02
N ARG A 141 -11.18 -16.57 -0.17
CA ARG A 141 -12.24 -16.82 0.80
C ARG A 141 -12.04 -15.94 2.05
N VAL A 142 -13.12 -15.70 2.79
CA VAL A 142 -13.01 -15.19 4.15
C VAL A 142 -12.14 -16.13 4.99
N GLY A 143 -11.23 -15.58 5.78
CA GLY A 143 -10.21 -16.30 6.54
C GLY A 143 -8.92 -16.57 5.77
N GLU A 144 -8.86 -16.29 4.47
CA GLU A 144 -7.66 -16.49 3.66
C GLU A 144 -6.63 -15.37 3.93
N PRO A 145 -5.36 -15.70 4.17
CA PRO A 145 -4.30 -14.71 4.35
C PRO A 145 -4.10 -13.85 3.10
N SER A 146 -3.85 -12.57 3.33
CA SER A 146 -3.46 -11.58 2.34
C SER A 146 -2.35 -10.70 2.90
N ARG A 147 -1.84 -9.78 2.10
CA ARG A 147 -0.86 -8.80 2.53
C ARG A 147 -1.15 -7.47 1.86
N VAL A 148 -0.98 -6.40 2.62
CA VAL A 148 -1.05 -5.02 2.11
C VAL A 148 0.33 -4.39 2.15
N ILE A 149 0.62 -3.53 1.18
CA ILE A 149 1.97 -2.97 0.96
C ILE A 149 1.85 -1.48 0.66
N GLY A 150 2.71 -0.65 1.26
CA GLY A 150 2.58 0.80 1.10
C GLY A 150 3.59 1.67 1.86
N TRP A 151 3.40 2.98 1.70
CA TRP A 151 4.15 4.06 2.36
C TRP A 151 3.20 5.04 3.09
N GLY A 152 1.98 4.60 3.42
CA GLY A 152 1.04 5.38 4.20
C GLY A 152 1.50 5.62 5.62
N MET A 153 0.67 6.33 6.39
CA MET A 153 1.00 6.75 7.75
C MET A 153 1.36 5.59 8.68
N ALA A 154 2.21 5.90 9.64
CA ALA A 154 2.74 4.99 10.66
C ALA A 154 1.96 5.01 11.99
N CYS A 155 1.16 6.05 12.19
CA CYS A 155 0.49 6.33 13.44
C CYS A 155 -0.83 7.05 13.18
N GLU A 156 -1.67 7.08 14.22
CA GLU A 156 -3.04 7.60 14.18
C GLU A 156 -3.10 9.09 14.51
N ASP A 157 -2.21 9.59 15.36
CA ASP A 157 -2.19 10.98 15.78
C ASP A 157 -1.53 11.88 14.72
N LYS A 158 -2.35 12.56 13.92
CA LYS A 158 -1.88 13.55 12.93
C LYS A 158 -1.00 14.66 13.53
N ASN A 159 -1.08 14.91 14.83
CA ASN A 159 -0.25 15.89 15.53
C ASN A 159 1.13 15.33 15.88
N ASP A 160 1.28 14.00 15.91
CA ASP A 160 2.55 13.33 16.09
C ASP A 160 3.47 13.69 14.90
N PRO A 161 4.62 14.36 15.15
CA PRO A 161 5.58 14.67 14.10
C PRO A 161 6.09 13.43 13.35
N THR A 162 6.04 12.25 13.96
CA THR A 162 6.42 10.96 13.36
C THR A 162 5.39 10.44 12.35
N CYS A 163 4.13 10.91 12.42
CA CYS A 163 3.12 10.65 11.39
C CYS A 163 3.38 11.47 10.12
N LYS A 164 4.17 12.54 10.20
CA LYS A 164 4.38 13.46 9.08
C LYS A 164 5.23 12.79 8.00
N ASN A 165 4.65 12.68 6.81
CA ASN A 165 5.24 12.24 5.54
C ASN A 165 5.37 10.72 5.30
N GLY A 166 4.97 9.84 6.21
CA GLY A 166 5.13 8.38 6.03
C GLY A 166 6.61 7.93 5.95
N PRO A 167 6.89 6.61 5.87
CA PRO A 167 8.24 6.08 5.88
C PRO A 167 8.96 6.39 4.58
N ARG A 168 10.28 6.38 4.62
CA ARG A 168 11.07 6.37 3.39
C ARG A 168 11.07 4.99 2.73
N ARG A 169 11.25 3.94 3.54
CA ARG A 169 11.27 2.54 3.09
C ARG A 169 9.86 1.97 3.01
N LEU A 170 9.62 1.16 1.98
CA LEU A 170 8.37 0.46 1.78
C LEU A 170 8.09 -0.51 2.93
N GLN A 171 6.81 -0.66 3.27
CA GLN A 171 6.35 -1.50 4.35
C GLN A 171 5.29 -2.50 3.87
N GLU A 172 5.13 -3.58 4.62
CA GLU A 172 4.09 -4.59 4.45
C GLU A 172 3.39 -4.91 5.78
N LEU A 173 2.11 -5.27 5.69
CA LEU A 173 1.33 -5.80 6.81
C LEU A 173 0.62 -7.07 6.37
N ASP A 174 0.77 -8.12 7.16
CA ASP A 174 0.07 -9.38 6.97
C ASP A 174 -1.38 -9.24 7.44
N THR A 175 -2.32 -9.54 6.54
CA THR A 175 -3.75 -9.28 6.70
C THR A 175 -4.57 -10.53 6.40
N VAL A 176 -5.86 -10.47 6.64
CA VAL A 176 -6.80 -11.56 6.36
C VAL A 176 -8.10 -10.99 5.84
N ARG A 177 -8.70 -11.66 4.85
CA ARG A 177 -10.05 -11.30 4.41
C ARG A 177 -11.04 -11.65 5.52
N VAL A 178 -11.80 -10.67 6.00
CA VAL A 178 -12.77 -10.86 7.08
C VAL A 178 -14.20 -10.85 6.52
N PRO A 179 -15.22 -11.30 7.27
CA PRO A 179 -16.61 -11.21 6.83
C PRO A 179 -17.02 -9.78 6.44
N ASP A 180 -17.75 -9.63 5.35
CA ASP A 180 -18.21 -8.33 4.83
C ASP A 180 -18.94 -7.47 5.87
N ASN A 181 -19.69 -8.11 6.80
CA ASN A 181 -20.44 -7.42 7.85
C ASN A 181 -19.57 -6.79 8.94
N ARG A 182 -18.25 -7.03 8.92
CA ARG A 182 -17.31 -6.30 9.76
C ARG A 182 -17.07 -4.88 9.27
N CYS A 183 -17.22 -4.64 7.97
CA CYS A 183 -17.06 -3.31 7.39
C CYS A 183 -18.42 -2.63 7.23
N VAL A 184 -18.48 -1.35 7.59
CA VAL A 184 -19.68 -0.53 7.47
C VAL A 184 -19.81 -0.01 6.04
N SER A 185 -21.05 0.10 5.54
CA SER A 185 -21.33 0.65 4.20
C SER A 185 -20.49 0.01 3.07
N LEU A 186 -20.18 -1.29 3.20
CA LEU A 186 -19.45 -2.06 2.20
C LEU A 186 -20.40 -2.58 1.10
N ASN A 187 -19.98 -2.44 -0.15
CA ASN A 187 -20.62 -3.05 -1.31
C ASN A 187 -20.05 -4.45 -1.56
N ARG A 188 -20.79 -5.49 -1.16
CA ARG A 188 -20.37 -6.90 -1.22
C ARG A 188 -20.01 -7.41 -2.62
N GLY A 189 -20.49 -6.74 -3.67
CA GLY A 189 -20.25 -7.15 -5.04
C GLY A 189 -18.88 -6.75 -5.58
N SER A 190 -18.30 -5.66 -5.07
CA SER A 190 -17.11 -5.02 -5.65
C SER A 190 -16.09 -4.52 -4.63
N GLU A 191 -16.28 -4.84 -3.35
CA GLU A 191 -15.41 -4.43 -2.26
C GLU A 191 -15.08 -5.62 -1.33
N LEU A 192 -13.90 -5.54 -0.71
CA LEU A 192 -13.36 -6.53 0.22
C LEU A 192 -13.21 -5.90 1.61
N CYS A 193 -13.68 -6.61 2.63
CA CYS A 193 -13.38 -6.28 4.02
C CYS A 193 -12.13 -7.03 4.47
N THR A 194 -11.16 -6.31 5.02
CA THR A 194 -9.88 -6.89 5.45
C THR A 194 -9.48 -6.36 6.82
N GLY A 195 -8.96 -7.25 7.66
CA GLY A 195 -8.39 -6.92 8.96
C GLY A 195 -6.95 -7.44 9.08
N GLU A 196 -6.28 -7.08 10.17
CA GLU A 196 -4.96 -7.63 10.49
C GLU A 196 -5.07 -9.13 10.83
N GLN A 197 -4.09 -9.92 10.37
CA GLN A 197 -4.17 -11.39 10.39
C GLN A 197 -4.30 -12.00 11.81
N HIS A 198 -3.75 -11.35 12.82
CA HIS A 198 -3.72 -11.80 14.21
C HIS A 198 -4.60 -10.96 15.13
N GLY A 199 -5.47 -10.10 14.57
CA GLY A 199 -6.35 -9.24 15.34
C GLY A 199 -5.59 -8.21 16.18
N ARG A 200 -4.45 -7.70 15.70
CA ARG A 200 -3.76 -6.57 16.32
C ARG A 200 -4.34 -5.25 15.84
N ALA A 201 -4.17 -4.20 16.62
CA ALA A 201 -4.45 -2.83 16.19
C ALA A 201 -3.42 -2.41 15.12
N ALA A 202 -3.71 -2.76 13.86
CA ALA A 202 -2.86 -2.50 12.71
C ALA A 202 -3.71 -2.40 11.43
N SER A 203 -3.42 -1.45 10.54
CA SER A 203 -4.15 -1.29 9.28
C SER A 203 -3.43 -0.35 8.31
N ALA A 204 -3.85 -0.41 7.03
CA ALA A 204 -3.54 0.62 6.04
C ALA A 204 -4.20 1.95 6.45
N CYS A 205 -3.58 3.07 6.07
CA CYS A 205 -4.04 4.39 6.47
C CYS A 205 -3.76 5.43 5.38
N ASN A 206 -3.91 6.72 5.71
CA ASN A 206 -3.70 7.80 4.73
C ASN A 206 -2.35 7.64 4.00
N GLY A 207 -2.39 7.73 2.67
CA GLY A 207 -1.24 7.50 1.79
C GLY A 207 -1.19 6.09 1.20
N ASP A 208 -1.76 5.07 1.85
CA ASP A 208 -1.82 3.71 1.29
C ASP A 208 -2.91 3.56 0.21
N SER A 209 -3.81 4.54 0.08
CA SER A 209 -4.89 4.58 -0.91
C SER A 209 -4.42 4.20 -2.31
N GLY A 210 -5.12 3.27 -2.96
CA GLY A 210 -4.79 2.70 -4.26
C GLY A 210 -3.66 1.66 -4.24
N GLY A 211 -2.95 1.49 -3.13
CA GLY A 211 -1.91 0.47 -2.95
C GLY A 211 -2.48 -0.96 -2.97
N PRO A 212 -1.63 -1.97 -3.24
CA PRO A 212 -2.09 -3.33 -3.43
C PRO A 212 -2.44 -4.03 -2.12
N GLN A 213 -3.51 -4.81 -2.21
CA GLN A 213 -3.72 -6.01 -1.41
C GLN A 213 -3.45 -7.23 -2.29
N ILE A 214 -2.57 -8.12 -1.82
CA ILE A 214 -2.13 -9.32 -2.55
C ILE A 214 -2.40 -10.59 -1.76
N ARG A 215 -2.51 -11.72 -2.47
CA ARG A 215 -2.56 -13.07 -1.87
C ARG A 215 -1.62 -14.03 -2.59
N ARG A 216 -1.29 -15.15 -1.94
CA ARG A 216 -0.53 -16.24 -2.57
C ARG A 216 -1.46 -17.21 -3.28
N VAL A 217 -1.29 -17.37 -4.59
CA VAL A 217 -1.97 -18.39 -5.41
C VAL A 217 -0.89 -19.23 -6.06
N GLY A 218 -0.91 -20.56 -5.93
CA GLY A 218 0.12 -21.42 -6.55
C GLY A 218 1.58 -21.06 -6.19
N GLY A 219 1.82 -20.45 -5.02
CA GLY A 219 3.15 -20.02 -4.57
C GLY A 219 3.59 -18.61 -5.03
N ARG A 220 2.83 -17.95 -5.90
CA ARG A 220 3.09 -16.60 -6.45
C ARG A 220 2.16 -15.55 -5.85
N TRP A 221 2.62 -14.30 -5.80
CA TRP A 221 1.79 -13.17 -5.40
C TRP A 221 0.87 -12.74 -6.54
N GLU A 222 -0.40 -12.54 -6.23
CA GLU A 222 -1.41 -12.01 -7.15
C GLU A 222 -2.22 -10.89 -6.49
N LEU A 223 -2.60 -9.89 -7.29
CA LEU A 223 -3.36 -8.72 -6.88
C LEU A 223 -4.83 -9.10 -6.70
N ILE A 224 -5.39 -8.78 -5.53
CA ILE A 224 -6.82 -8.97 -5.24
C ILE A 224 -7.56 -7.67 -4.94
N GLY A 225 -6.87 -6.66 -4.41
CA GLY A 225 -7.53 -5.45 -3.97
C GLY A 225 -6.69 -4.19 -4.13
N ALA A 226 -7.36 -3.05 -4.18
CA ALA A 226 -6.76 -1.72 -4.11
C ALA A 226 -7.29 -0.99 -2.86
N THR A 227 -6.39 -0.48 -2.01
CA THR A 227 -6.77 0.19 -0.75
C THR A 227 -7.73 1.35 -1.01
N SER A 228 -8.91 1.36 -0.39
CA SER A 228 -9.90 2.43 -0.60
C SER A 228 -10.02 3.32 0.64
N ARG A 229 -10.66 2.82 1.70
CA ARG A 229 -11.05 3.61 2.88
C ARG A 229 -11.07 2.78 4.16
N ASP A 230 -11.21 3.48 5.28
CA ASP A 230 -11.52 2.88 6.58
C ASP A 230 -12.88 2.16 6.52
N GLY A 231 -12.96 0.98 7.13
CA GLY A 231 -14.13 0.11 7.14
C GLY A 231 -14.92 0.16 8.44
N ASP A 232 -14.46 0.87 9.46
CA ASP A 232 -15.19 1.02 10.72
C ASP A 232 -16.17 2.23 10.67
N ASP A 233 -17.16 2.29 11.58
CA ASP A 233 -18.19 3.37 11.62
C ASP A 233 -17.61 4.80 11.63
N VAL A 234 -17.94 5.56 10.58
CA VAL A 234 -17.42 6.90 10.28
C VAL A 234 -18.22 8.06 10.90
N GLU A 235 -19.32 7.80 11.61
CA GLU A 235 -20.20 8.87 12.12
C GLU A 235 -19.53 9.76 13.19
N ASP A 236 -18.45 9.31 13.83
CA ASP A 236 -17.70 10.08 14.85
C ASP A 236 -16.36 10.68 14.36
N ARG A 237 -16.02 10.63 13.06
CA ARG A 237 -14.58 10.71 12.66
C ARG A 237 -14.12 11.95 11.89
N MET A 238 -15.02 12.88 11.59
CA MET A 238 -14.71 14.11 10.82
C MET A 238 -13.95 15.18 11.62
N ASP A 239 -13.71 14.98 12.92
CA ASP A 239 -12.93 15.88 13.78
C ASP A 239 -11.45 15.43 13.97
N GLY A 240 -11.09 14.27 13.42
CA GLY A 240 -9.72 13.75 13.46
C GLY A 240 -9.38 12.97 14.73
N GLY A 241 -10.38 12.36 15.37
CA GLY A 241 -10.21 11.49 16.54
C GLY A 241 -10.81 10.09 16.33
N ALA A 242 -10.24 9.26 15.45
CA ALA A 242 -10.26 7.80 15.54
C ALA A 242 -9.34 7.24 14.45
N GLY A 243 -8.38 6.41 14.82
CA GLY A 243 -7.32 6.01 13.92
C GLY A 243 -7.64 4.80 13.07
N CYS A 244 -6.86 4.62 12.00
CA CYS A 244 -7.07 3.56 11.01
C CYS A 244 -6.95 2.14 11.59
N SER A 245 -6.34 1.97 12.76
CA SER A 245 -5.97 0.66 13.31
C SER A 245 -6.91 0.16 14.40
N THR A 246 -7.77 1.02 14.95
CA THR A 246 -8.76 0.68 15.98
C THR A 246 -10.13 1.27 15.68
N ASN A 247 -11.18 0.49 15.92
CA ASN A 247 -12.56 0.94 15.81
C ASN A 247 -12.96 1.84 17.01
N PRO A 248 -14.17 2.46 17.03
CA PRO A 248 -14.56 3.37 18.10
C PRO A 248 -14.70 2.72 19.48
N LYS A 249 -14.74 1.37 19.53
CA LYS A 249 -14.78 0.58 20.75
C LYS A 249 -13.37 0.24 21.28
N GLY A 250 -12.32 0.67 20.59
CA GLY A 250 -10.93 0.35 20.92
C GLY A 250 -10.52 -1.07 20.50
N GLU A 251 -11.31 -1.74 19.65
CA GLU A 251 -11.00 -3.07 19.13
C GLU A 251 -10.22 -2.95 17.81
N PRO A 252 -9.54 -4.01 17.34
CA PRO A 252 -8.84 -4.04 16.06
C PRO A 252 -9.75 -3.62 14.89
N GLY A 253 -9.30 -2.59 14.17
CA GLY A 253 -10.03 -2.01 13.05
C GLY A 253 -10.04 -2.90 11.81
N VAL A 254 -10.86 -2.51 10.83
CA VAL A 254 -10.91 -3.13 9.50
C VAL A 254 -10.92 -2.05 8.42
N GLY A 255 -10.43 -2.39 7.24
CA GLY A 255 -10.47 -1.51 6.08
C GLY A 255 -11.27 -2.10 4.93
N ILE A 256 -11.61 -1.22 3.99
CA ILE A 256 -12.27 -1.55 2.73
C ILE A 256 -11.28 -1.38 1.59
N TRP A 257 -11.17 -2.45 0.79
CA TRP A 257 -10.43 -2.47 -0.48
C TRP A 257 -11.42 -2.62 -1.62
N THR A 258 -11.16 -1.96 -2.74
CA THR A 258 -11.87 -2.26 -3.98
C THR A 258 -11.42 -3.64 -4.47
N ASP A 259 -12.36 -4.55 -4.75
CA ASP A 259 -12.07 -5.88 -5.30
C ASP A 259 -11.59 -5.76 -6.75
N VAL A 260 -10.28 -5.83 -6.97
CA VAL A 260 -9.71 -5.68 -8.33
C VAL A 260 -10.12 -6.86 -9.22
N THR A 261 -10.38 -8.02 -8.64
CA THR A 261 -10.77 -9.23 -9.40
C THR A 261 -12.17 -9.08 -10.01
N HIS A 262 -13.07 -8.34 -9.33
CA HIS A 262 -14.37 -7.96 -9.86
C HIS A 262 -14.27 -7.16 -11.17
N TYR A 263 -13.26 -6.29 -11.29
CA TYR A 263 -13.11 -5.39 -12.43
C TYR A 263 -12.24 -5.94 -13.56
N ARG A 264 -11.85 -7.22 -13.55
CA ARG A 264 -10.95 -7.81 -14.56
C ARG A 264 -11.41 -7.59 -15.99
N SER A 265 -12.69 -7.82 -16.28
CA SER A 265 -13.22 -7.62 -17.65
C SER A 265 -12.99 -6.19 -18.11
N TRP A 266 -13.36 -5.20 -17.30
CA TRP A 266 -13.15 -3.78 -17.63
C TRP A 266 -11.67 -3.44 -17.78
N ILE A 267 -10.80 -4.01 -16.92
CA ILE A 267 -9.36 -3.80 -17.00
C ILE A 267 -8.82 -4.34 -18.33
N THR A 268 -9.14 -5.59 -18.67
CA THR A 268 -8.72 -6.23 -19.93
C THR A 268 -9.25 -5.47 -21.14
N ASP A 269 -10.53 -5.08 -21.15
CA ASP A 269 -11.14 -4.32 -22.25
C ASP A 269 -10.47 -2.95 -22.45
N THR A 270 -9.97 -2.35 -21.37
CA THR A 270 -9.36 -1.01 -21.40
C THR A 270 -7.86 -1.05 -21.74
N VAL A 271 -7.13 -2.05 -21.22
CA VAL A 271 -5.68 -2.20 -21.35
C VAL A 271 -5.30 -2.98 -22.63
N GLY A 272 -6.15 -3.91 -23.06
CA GLY A 272 -5.87 -4.89 -24.13
C GLY A 272 -5.06 -6.09 -23.63
N GLU A 273 -4.54 -6.90 -24.56
CA GLU A 273 -3.76 -8.15 -24.33
C GLU A 273 -2.41 -7.97 -23.60
N GLN A 274 -2.16 -6.81 -23.00
CA GLN A 274 -0.90 -6.49 -22.31
C GLN A 274 -0.93 -6.81 -20.81
N VAL A 275 -2.11 -7.11 -20.26
CA VAL A 275 -2.23 -7.63 -18.89
C VAL A 275 -1.71 -9.07 -18.89
N PRO A 276 -0.78 -9.46 -18.01
CA PRO A 276 -0.23 -10.81 -18.07
C PRO A 276 -1.30 -11.85 -17.75
N ASP A 277 -1.63 -12.66 -18.76
CA ASP A 277 -2.50 -13.83 -18.66
C ASP A 277 -1.67 -15.07 -18.26
N GLU A 278 -2.27 -15.90 -17.39
CA GLU A 278 -1.84 -17.26 -16.95
C GLU A 278 -0.45 -17.48 -16.33
#